data_AF-A0A1G0LQI9-F1
#
_entry.id   AF-A0A1G0LQI9-F1
#
_cell.length_a   1.000
_cell.length_b   1.000
_cell.length_c   1.000
_cell.angle_alpha   90.00
_cell.angle_beta   90.00
_cell.angle_gamma   90.00
#
_symmetry.space_group_name_H-M   'P 1'
#
loop_
_entity.id
_entity.type
_entity.pdbx_description
1 polymer ?
#
loop_
_entity_poly.entity_id
_entity_poly.type
_entity_poly.pdbx_seq_one_letter_code
_entity_poly.pdbx_strand_id
1 'polypeptide(L)'
;MNCSEFRSAYSDFADGLLDELGEITTHRHLGECPQCWRLHEAYRWGVAELRRHPKVLPSADFAARLERRLAAEHSPIALVLRQGSAAAATLMVLTVVAAGLFAYDLARRAAPEAPVVTTGPMPAFGADAFRPTVRFATHDTALSPFAVTNAVYEEPGPAFMPGPSVTVGSPAGR
;
A
#
# COMPACT_ATOMS: atom_id res chain seq x y z
N MET A 1 -8.15 22.64 -13.67
CA MET A 1 -7.68 22.24 -12.34
C MET A 1 -8.59 22.81 -11.26
N ASN A 2 -8.72 22.10 -10.14
CA ASN A 2 -9.37 22.60 -8.93
C ASN A 2 -8.35 23.22 -7.94
N CYS A 3 -8.83 23.78 -6.82
CA CYS A 3 -7.96 24.45 -5.85
C CYS A 3 -6.96 23.51 -5.16
N SER A 4 -7.32 22.24 -4.94
CA SER A 4 -6.41 21.26 -4.34
C SER A 4 -5.26 20.90 -5.29
N GLU A 5 -5.59 20.64 -6.56
CA GLU A 5 -4.61 20.38 -7.62
C GLU A 5 -3.65 21.56 -7.80
N PHE A 6 -4.20 22.78 -7.80
CA PHE A 6 -3.40 24.00 -7.84
C PHE A 6 -2.42 24.05 -6.67
N ARG A 7 -2.87 23.80 -5.43
CA ARG A 7 -2.01 23.85 -4.24
C ARG A 7 -0.91 22.79 -4.27
N SER A 8 -1.19 21.59 -4.77
CA SER A 8 -0.17 20.56 -4.94
C SER A 8 0.86 20.93 -6.00
N ALA A 9 0.44 21.55 -7.09
CA ALA A 9 1.33 21.95 -8.19
C ALA A 9 2.01 23.32 -7.97
N TYR A 10 1.61 24.07 -6.93
CA TYR A 10 2.02 25.48 -6.79
C TYR A 10 3.51 25.65 -6.54
N SER A 11 4.17 24.74 -5.82
CA SER A 11 5.62 24.83 -5.60
C SER A 11 6.37 24.70 -6.92
N ASP A 12 6.03 23.67 -7.71
CA ASP A 12 6.64 23.44 -9.01
C ASP A 12 6.34 24.60 -9.97
N PHE A 13 5.14 25.17 -9.92
CA PHE A 13 4.81 26.39 -10.66
C PHE A 13 5.67 27.59 -10.24
N ALA A 14 5.83 27.81 -8.93
CA ALA A 14 6.61 28.92 -8.40
C ALA A 14 8.12 28.80 -8.73
N ASP A 15 8.62 27.57 -8.86
CA ASP A 15 10.00 27.25 -9.20
C ASP A 15 10.24 27.13 -10.73
N GLY A 16 9.17 27.20 -11.54
CA GLY A 16 9.26 27.07 -13.00
C GLY A 16 9.57 25.66 -13.48
N LEU A 17 9.11 24.65 -12.74
CA LEU A 17 9.36 23.22 -12.98
C LEU A 17 8.18 22.50 -13.65
N LEU A 18 7.05 23.18 -13.85
CA LEU A 18 5.92 22.61 -14.56
C LEU A 18 6.20 22.46 -16.06
N ASP A 19 5.52 21.49 -16.67
CA ASP A 19 5.42 21.39 -18.12
C ASP A 19 4.50 22.47 -18.71
N GLU A 20 4.50 22.62 -20.03
CA GLU A 20 3.74 23.68 -20.72
C GLU A 20 2.23 23.60 -20.41
N LEU A 21 1.68 22.39 -20.33
CA LEU A 21 0.28 22.19 -19.99
C LEU A 21 0.00 22.57 -18.52
N GLY A 22 0.87 22.19 -17.60
CA GLY A 22 0.81 22.57 -16.19
C GLY A 22 0.84 24.08 -16.02
N GLU A 23 1.72 24.77 -16.74
CA GLU A 23 1.86 26.22 -16.69
C GLU A 23 0.58 26.93 -17.18
N ILE A 24 0.05 26.54 -18.36
CA ILE A 24 -1.19 27.11 -18.91
C ILE A 24 -2.37 26.88 -17.96
N THR A 25 -2.53 25.66 -17.46
CA THR A 25 -3.66 25.33 -16.59
C THR A 25 -3.59 26.05 -15.24
N THR A 26 -2.38 26.25 -14.71
CA THR A 26 -2.13 27.01 -13.47
C THR A 26 -2.42 28.49 -13.66
N HIS A 27 -1.93 29.11 -14.75
CA HIS A 27 -2.22 30.50 -15.08
C HIS A 27 -3.71 30.75 -15.27
N ARG A 28 -4.40 29.86 -15.98
CA ARG A 28 -5.85 29.94 -16.14
C ARG A 28 -6.56 29.91 -14.79
N HIS A 29 -6.19 29.00 -13.89
CA HIS A 29 -6.80 28.92 -12.57
C HIS A 29 -6.55 30.17 -11.73
N LEU A 30 -5.36 30.77 -11.82
CA LEU A 30 -5.06 32.05 -11.16
C LEU A 30 -5.96 33.19 -11.65
N GLY A 31 -6.32 33.20 -12.93
CA GLY A 31 -7.27 34.17 -13.49
C GLY A 31 -8.72 33.91 -13.07
N GLU A 32 -9.09 32.66 -12.79
CA GLU A 32 -10.46 32.26 -12.47
C GLU A 32 -10.77 32.24 -10.96
N CYS A 33 -9.75 32.02 -10.09
CA CYS A 33 -9.95 31.79 -8.66
C CYS A 33 -9.34 32.90 -7.77
N PRO A 34 -10.17 33.77 -7.16
CA PRO A 34 -9.69 34.82 -6.27
C PRO A 34 -8.96 34.31 -5.01
N GLN A 35 -9.28 33.09 -4.55
CA GLN A 35 -8.63 32.51 -3.36
C GLN A 35 -7.18 32.11 -3.67
N CYS A 36 -6.96 31.43 -4.79
CA CYS A 36 -5.63 31.03 -5.25
C CYS A 36 -4.80 32.24 -5.71
N TRP A 37 -5.44 33.27 -6.29
CA TRP A 37 -4.78 34.53 -6.58
C TRP A 37 -4.19 35.18 -5.32
N ARG A 38 -4.96 35.26 -4.22
CA ARG A 38 -4.46 35.83 -2.96
C ARG A 38 -3.29 35.04 -2.38
N LEU A 39 -3.32 33.71 -2.48
CA LEU A 39 -2.19 32.86 -2.10
C LEU A 39 -0.95 33.20 -2.93
N HIS A 40 -1.11 33.31 -4.24
CA HIS A 40 -0.01 33.62 -5.15
C HIS A 40 0.60 35.00 -4.87
N GLU A 41 -0.24 36.00 -4.62
CA GLU A 41 0.21 37.35 -4.30
C GLU A 41 0.95 37.39 -2.95
N ALA A 42 0.41 36.72 -1.92
CA ALA A 42 1.06 36.63 -0.60
C ALA A 42 2.44 35.96 -0.70
N TYR A 43 2.57 34.90 -1.50
CA TYR A 43 3.84 34.24 -1.77
C TYR A 43 4.82 35.18 -2.46
N ARG A 44 4.41 35.85 -3.55
CA ARG A 44 5.26 36.80 -4.29
C ARG A 44 5.73 37.95 -3.41
N TRP A 45 4.84 38.48 -2.57
CA TRP A 45 5.18 39.52 -1.62
C TRP A 45 6.20 39.02 -0.58
N GLY A 46 5.97 37.85 0.01
CA GLY A 46 6.90 37.25 0.98
C GLY A 46 8.29 37.00 0.39
N VAL A 47 8.36 36.45 -0.83
CA VAL A 47 9.64 36.25 -1.54
C VAL A 47 10.32 37.58 -1.84
N ALA A 48 9.57 38.59 -2.27
CA ALA A 48 10.13 39.92 -2.53
C ALA A 48 10.69 40.55 -1.25
N GLU A 49 10.01 40.40 -0.12
CA GLU A 49 10.46 40.93 1.17
C GLU A 49 11.72 40.21 1.66
N LEU A 50 11.76 38.87 1.61
CA LEU A 50 12.94 38.11 1.96
C LEU A 50 14.17 38.48 1.12
N ARG A 51 13.97 38.81 -0.16
CA ARG A 51 15.05 39.24 -1.06
C ARG A 51 15.58 40.64 -0.74
N ARG A 52 14.85 41.48 0.00
CA ARG A 52 15.32 42.81 0.42
C ARG A 52 16.32 42.74 1.57
N HIS A 53 16.32 41.65 2.33
CA HIS A 53 17.28 41.46 3.41
C HIS A 53 18.69 41.22 2.85
N PRO A 54 19.75 41.57 3.62
CA PRO A 54 21.12 41.23 3.25
C PRO A 54 21.24 39.74 2.97
N LYS A 55 21.87 39.39 1.85
CA LYS A 55 22.12 38.00 1.51
C LYS A 55 22.94 37.37 2.63
N VAL A 56 22.42 36.30 3.22
CA VAL A 56 23.19 35.47 4.15
C VAL A 56 24.27 34.78 3.32
N LEU A 57 25.51 35.22 3.47
CA LEU A 57 26.65 34.54 2.86
C LEU A 57 27.02 33.33 3.73
N PRO A 58 27.30 32.17 3.11
CA PRO A 58 27.86 31.05 3.84
C PRO A 58 29.24 31.41 4.40
N SER A 59 29.68 30.69 5.44
CA SER A 59 31.04 30.85 5.98
C SER A 59 32.09 30.55 4.90
N ALA A 60 33.27 31.17 4.97
CA ALA A 60 34.31 31.02 3.95
C ALA A 60 34.75 29.55 3.73
N ASP A 61 34.63 28.71 4.75
CA ASP A 61 34.95 27.28 4.71
C ASP A 61 33.77 26.38 4.29
N PHE A 62 32.59 26.94 4.04
CA PHE A 62 31.38 26.19 3.71
C PHE A 62 31.57 25.33 2.46
N ALA A 63 32.18 25.88 1.39
CA ALA A 63 32.44 25.15 0.16
C ALA A 63 33.30 23.90 0.44
N ALA A 64 34.38 24.04 1.19
CA ALA A 64 35.26 22.94 1.56
C ALA A 64 34.58 21.91 2.48
N ARG A 65 33.65 22.34 3.36
CA ARG A 65 32.82 21.41 4.16
C ARG A 65 31.82 20.66 3.28
N LEU A 66 31.17 21.35 2.35
CA LEU A 66 30.19 20.79 1.44
C LEU A 66 30.83 19.75 0.52
N GLU A 67 31.97 20.08 -0.10
CA GLU A 67 32.72 19.16 -0.96
C GLU A 67 33.14 17.89 -0.23
N ARG A 68 33.68 18.02 0.99
CA ARG A 68 34.03 16.85 1.81
C ARG A 68 32.84 15.95 2.11
N ARG A 69 31.67 16.54 2.36
CA ARG A 69 30.45 15.78 2.64
C ARG A 69 29.92 15.10 1.39
N LEU A 70 29.88 15.81 0.26
CA LEU A 70 29.50 15.22 -1.03
C LEU A 70 30.45 14.09 -1.44
N ALA A 71 31.76 14.25 -1.23
CA ALA A 71 32.74 13.20 -1.49
C ALA A 71 32.54 11.96 -0.59
N ALA A 72 32.16 12.16 0.67
CA ALA A 72 31.84 11.05 1.58
C ALA A 72 30.58 10.29 1.14
N GLU A 73 29.55 11.00 0.67
CA GLU A 73 28.31 10.40 0.16
C GLU A 73 28.50 9.70 -1.19
N HIS A 74 29.33 10.28 -2.07
CA HIS A 74 29.71 9.70 -3.37
C HIS A 74 30.88 8.73 -3.30
N SER A 75 31.32 8.34 -2.09
CA SER A 75 32.34 7.32 -1.92
C SER A 75 31.91 6.04 -2.65
N PRO A 76 32.64 5.59 -3.69
CA PRO A 76 32.30 4.37 -4.41
C PRO A 76 32.34 3.16 -3.50
N ILE A 77 33.11 3.22 -2.40
CA ILE A 77 33.17 2.17 -1.38
C ILE A 77 31.83 2.07 -0.64
N ALA A 78 31.17 3.19 -0.31
CA ALA A 78 29.85 3.16 0.33
C ALA A 78 28.75 2.65 -0.63
N LEU A 79 28.83 3.00 -1.91
CA LEU A 79 27.92 2.49 -2.94
C LEU A 79 28.12 0.99 -3.19
N VAL A 80 29.37 0.53 -3.30
CA VAL A 80 29.73 -0.88 -3.48
C VAL A 80 29.40 -1.71 -2.25
N LEU A 81 29.57 -1.19 -1.03
CA LEU A 81 29.14 -1.89 0.19
C LEU A 81 27.62 -2.05 0.24
N ARG A 82 26.88 -1.01 -0.15
CA ARG A 82 25.41 -1.02 -0.17
C ARG A 82 24.82 -1.88 -1.30
N GLN A 83 25.48 -1.96 -2.45
CA GLN A 83 25.10 -2.83 -3.57
C GLN A 83 25.61 -4.26 -3.37
N GLY A 84 26.80 -4.43 -2.81
CA GLY A 84 27.43 -5.71 -2.50
C GLY A 84 26.66 -6.49 -1.45
N SER A 85 26.09 -5.83 -0.44
CA SER A 85 25.21 -6.49 0.54
C SER A 85 23.91 -7.01 -0.09
N ALA A 86 23.35 -6.28 -1.06
CA ALA A 86 22.14 -6.71 -1.76
C ALA A 86 22.42 -7.90 -2.70
N ALA A 87 23.52 -7.85 -3.45
CA ALA A 87 23.95 -8.94 -4.33
C ALA A 87 24.34 -10.22 -3.56
N ALA A 88 24.99 -10.06 -2.40
CA ALA A 88 25.31 -11.20 -1.53
C ALA A 88 24.05 -11.82 -0.91
N ALA A 89 23.08 -10.98 -0.49
CA ALA A 89 21.82 -11.46 0.05
C ALA A 89 20.97 -12.21 -1.01
N THR A 90 20.91 -11.69 -2.24
CA THR A 90 20.19 -12.38 -3.32
C THR A 90 20.84 -13.69 -3.70
N LEU A 91 22.18 -13.75 -3.79
CA LEU A 91 22.91 -15.00 -3.99
C LEU A 91 22.63 -16.01 -2.87
N MET A 92 22.68 -15.58 -1.61
CA MET A 92 22.38 -16.45 -0.47
C MET A 92 20.96 -17.02 -0.56
N VAL A 93 19.95 -16.19 -0.82
CA VAL A 93 18.56 -16.64 -0.98
C VAL A 93 18.44 -17.62 -2.14
N LEU A 94 19.03 -17.32 -3.31
CA LEU A 94 19.01 -18.22 -4.47
C LEU A 94 19.67 -19.57 -4.16
N THR A 95 20.80 -19.57 -3.45
CA THR A 95 21.47 -20.83 -3.05
C THR A 95 20.63 -21.66 -2.08
N VAL A 96 19.96 -21.02 -1.10
CA VAL A 96 19.09 -21.72 -0.16
C VAL A 96 17.87 -22.30 -0.88
N VAL A 97 17.26 -21.55 -1.79
CA VAL A 97 16.12 -22.03 -2.61
C VAL A 97 16.56 -23.20 -3.51
N ALA A 98 17.69 -23.07 -4.20
CA ALA A 98 18.23 -24.13 -5.05
C ALA A 98 18.53 -25.41 -4.26
N ALA A 99 19.16 -25.28 -3.08
CA ALA A 99 19.42 -26.41 -2.20
C ALA A 99 18.14 -27.07 -1.69
N GLY A 100 17.12 -26.28 -1.32
CA GLY A 100 15.81 -26.78 -0.90
C GLY A 100 15.08 -27.53 -2.02
N LEU A 101 15.10 -27.01 -3.24
CA LEU A 101 14.51 -27.68 -4.40
C LEU A 101 15.23 -28.98 -4.74
N PHE A 102 16.56 -28.98 -4.66
CA PHE A 102 17.37 -30.18 -4.89
C PHE A 102 17.09 -31.25 -3.83
N ALA A 103 17.03 -30.86 -2.55
CA ALA A 103 16.68 -31.77 -1.45
C ALA A 103 15.25 -32.32 -1.60
N TYR A 104 14.30 -31.49 -2.02
CA TYR A 104 12.92 -31.90 -2.28
C TYR A 104 12.81 -32.91 -3.42
N ASP A 105 13.53 -32.69 -4.53
CA ASP A 105 13.57 -33.62 -5.66
C ASP A 105 14.19 -34.97 -5.26
N LEU A 106 15.29 -34.94 -4.50
CA LEU A 106 15.89 -36.16 -3.94
C LEU A 106 14.89 -36.93 -3.06
N ALA A 107 14.18 -36.22 -2.19
CA ALA A 107 13.17 -36.82 -1.31
C ALA A 107 11.99 -37.40 -2.09
N ARG A 108 11.53 -36.72 -3.15
CA ARG A 108 10.48 -37.25 -4.05
C ARG A 108 10.93 -38.51 -4.78
N ARG A 109 12.15 -38.54 -5.30
CA ARG A 109 12.69 -39.72 -6.00
C ARG A 109 12.92 -40.90 -5.05
N ALA A 110 13.20 -40.63 -3.78
CA ALA A 110 13.36 -41.64 -2.74
C ALA A 110 12.01 -42.13 -2.15
N ALA A 111 10.89 -41.49 -2.50
CA ALA A 111 9.59 -41.94 -2.03
C ALA A 111 9.22 -43.28 -2.70
N PRO A 112 8.95 -44.35 -1.91
CA PRO A 112 8.54 -45.62 -2.47
C PRO A 112 7.16 -45.49 -3.13
N GLU A 113 7.01 -46.11 -4.30
CA GLU A 113 5.76 -46.16 -5.06
C GLU A 113 4.69 -46.85 -4.20
N ALA A 114 3.57 -46.16 -3.96
CA ALA A 114 2.49 -46.70 -3.13
C ALA A 114 1.92 -47.97 -3.80
N PRO A 115 1.61 -49.03 -3.03
CA PRO A 115 1.07 -50.25 -3.61
C PRO A 115 -0.27 -49.95 -4.29
N VAL A 116 -0.36 -50.31 -5.57
CA VAL A 116 -1.62 -50.28 -6.33
C VAL A 116 -2.59 -51.23 -5.64
N VAL A 117 -3.56 -50.66 -4.92
CA VAL A 117 -4.70 -51.42 -4.39
C VAL A 117 -5.61 -51.73 -5.56
N THR A 118 -5.57 -52.96 -6.05
CA THR A 118 -6.58 -53.49 -6.97
C THR A 118 -7.92 -53.51 -6.24
N THR A 119 -8.77 -52.52 -6.48
CA THR A 119 -10.16 -52.55 -6.01
C THR A 119 -10.90 -53.65 -6.76
N GLY A 120 -11.21 -54.76 -6.08
CA GLY A 120 -12.20 -55.73 -6.55
C GLY A 120 -13.57 -55.08 -6.74
N PRO A 121 -14.49 -55.72 -7.49
CA PRO A 121 -15.76 -55.10 -7.88
C PRO A 121 -16.60 -54.70 -6.66
N MET A 122 -16.97 -53.43 -6.63
CA MET A 122 -17.81 -52.80 -5.62
C MET A 122 -19.26 -53.32 -5.72
N PRO A 123 -19.90 -53.75 -4.62
CA PRO A 123 -21.34 -54.03 -4.64
C PRO A 123 -22.12 -52.72 -4.81
N ALA A 124 -23.09 -52.73 -5.72
CA ALA A 124 -23.97 -51.59 -5.99
C ALA A 124 -24.81 -51.26 -4.76
N PHE A 125 -24.57 -50.11 -4.13
CA PHE A 125 -25.48 -49.51 -3.18
C PHE A 125 -26.33 -48.44 -3.88
N GLY A 126 -27.64 -48.52 -3.65
CA GLY A 126 -28.70 -47.85 -4.41
C GLY A 126 -28.67 -46.33 -4.41
N ALA A 127 -29.18 -45.78 -5.52
CA ALA A 127 -29.05 -44.38 -5.96
C ALA A 127 -29.99 -43.36 -5.27
N ASP A 128 -30.33 -43.54 -3.99
CA ASP A 128 -31.40 -42.73 -3.36
C ASP A 128 -30.99 -41.88 -2.15
N ALA A 129 -29.70 -41.72 -1.85
CA ALA A 129 -29.29 -41.09 -0.59
C ALA A 129 -28.24 -39.97 -0.71
N PHE A 130 -28.33 -39.08 -1.70
CA PHE A 130 -27.82 -37.71 -1.54
C PHE A 130 -28.32 -36.76 -2.65
N ARG A 131 -29.37 -35.98 -2.38
CA ARG A 131 -29.70 -34.79 -3.19
C ARG A 131 -29.49 -33.54 -2.32
N PRO A 132 -28.33 -32.86 -2.40
CA PRO A 132 -28.19 -31.56 -1.77
C PRO A 132 -29.11 -30.58 -2.51
N THR A 133 -30.16 -30.12 -1.83
CA THR A 133 -31.11 -29.16 -2.38
C THR A 133 -30.55 -27.77 -2.18
N VAL A 134 -29.96 -27.18 -3.23
CA VAL A 134 -29.55 -25.77 -3.19
C VAL A 134 -30.80 -24.90 -3.41
N ARG A 135 -31.23 -24.16 -2.39
CA ARG A 135 -32.26 -23.13 -2.50
C ARG A 135 -31.60 -21.78 -2.74
N PHE A 136 -31.83 -21.20 -3.91
CA PHE A 136 -31.53 -19.80 -4.17
C PHE A 136 -32.70 -18.96 -3.65
N ALA A 137 -32.43 -18.08 -2.69
CA ALA A 137 -33.38 -17.03 -2.32
C ALA A 137 -33.18 -15.86 -3.28
N THR A 138 -34.07 -15.72 -4.26
CA THR A 138 -34.19 -14.49 -5.05
C THR A 138 -34.98 -13.49 -4.22
N HIS A 139 -34.36 -12.43 -3.73
CA HIS A 139 -35.11 -11.25 -3.32
C HIS A 139 -35.33 -10.36 -4.53
N ASP A 140 -36.61 -10.21 -4.87
CA ASP A 140 -37.13 -9.14 -5.72
C ASP A 140 -36.78 -7.80 -5.06
N THR A 141 -35.84 -7.08 -5.65
CA THR A 141 -35.73 -5.64 -5.43
C THR A 141 -35.67 -4.97 -6.79
N ALA A 142 -36.86 -4.68 -7.32
CA ALA A 142 -37.03 -3.49 -8.12
C ALA A 142 -36.54 -2.29 -7.30
N LEU A 143 -35.72 -1.45 -7.95
CA LEU A 143 -35.24 -0.13 -7.51
C LEU A 143 -34.05 -0.09 -6.52
N SER A 144 -32.82 -0.18 -7.04
CA SER A 144 -31.69 0.72 -6.70
C SER A 144 -30.38 0.24 -7.39
N PRO A 145 -29.63 1.08 -8.12
CA PRO A 145 -28.36 0.70 -8.74
C PRO A 145 -27.13 0.71 -7.80
N PHE A 146 -27.30 0.75 -6.47
CA PHE A 146 -26.18 0.80 -5.52
C PHE A 146 -26.27 -0.24 -4.38
N ALA A 147 -26.55 -1.50 -4.69
CA ALA A 147 -26.41 -2.60 -3.73
C ALA A 147 -25.03 -3.26 -3.87
N VAL A 148 -24.09 -2.78 -3.05
CA VAL A 148 -22.79 -3.45 -2.82
C VAL A 148 -23.07 -4.81 -2.17
N THR A 149 -22.64 -5.88 -2.83
CA THR A 149 -22.57 -7.23 -2.27
C THR A 149 -21.58 -7.25 -1.11
N ASN A 150 -22.08 -7.14 0.12
CA ASN A 150 -21.31 -7.51 1.30
C ASN A 150 -21.40 -9.04 1.47
N ALA A 151 -20.35 -9.75 1.04
CA ALA A 151 -20.13 -11.10 1.51
C ALA A 151 -19.87 -11.04 3.02
N VAL A 152 -20.83 -11.52 3.81
CA VAL A 152 -20.65 -11.67 5.25
C VAL A 152 -19.75 -12.88 5.47
N TYR A 153 -18.49 -12.63 5.83
CA TYR A 153 -17.64 -13.63 6.47
C TYR A 153 -18.05 -13.71 7.95
N GLU A 154 -18.72 -14.80 8.34
CA GLU A 154 -18.85 -15.17 9.75
C GLU A 154 -17.55 -15.87 10.19
N GLU A 155 -16.79 -15.25 11.09
CA GLU A 155 -15.71 -15.92 11.79
C GLU A 155 -16.27 -16.89 12.84
N PRO A 156 -15.66 -18.08 13.04
CA PRO A 156 -16.07 -19.01 14.10
C PRO A 156 -15.71 -18.46 15.48
N GLY A 157 -16.72 -18.02 16.23
CA GLY A 157 -16.56 -17.50 17.58
C GLY A 157 -16.02 -18.53 18.59
N PRO A 158 -15.23 -18.12 19.60
CA PRO A 158 -14.72 -19.01 20.64
C PRO A 158 -15.85 -19.48 21.56
N ALA A 159 -15.80 -20.78 21.92
CA ALA A 159 -16.73 -21.43 22.83
C ALA A 159 -16.83 -20.70 24.19
N PHE A 160 -17.98 -20.07 24.44
CA PHE A 160 -18.30 -19.41 25.71
C PHE A 160 -18.97 -20.40 26.66
N MET A 161 -18.29 -20.74 27.75
CA MET A 161 -18.86 -21.46 28.91
C MET A 161 -19.84 -20.56 29.68
N PRO A 162 -21.01 -21.05 30.13
CA PRO A 162 -21.98 -20.23 30.84
C PRO A 162 -21.56 -20.01 32.30
N GLY A 163 -21.27 -18.75 32.65
CA GLY A 163 -21.23 -18.26 34.03
C GLY A 163 -22.61 -17.77 34.51
N PRO A 164 -22.91 -17.85 35.82
CA PRO A 164 -24.27 -17.68 36.34
C PRO A 164 -24.78 -16.23 36.32
N SER A 165 -26.08 -16.15 36.10
CA SER A 165 -26.94 -14.96 36.00
C SER A 165 -27.01 -14.15 37.29
N VAL A 166 -26.84 -12.83 37.18
CA VAL A 166 -27.23 -11.85 38.20
C VAL A 166 -28.30 -10.93 37.62
N THR A 167 -29.47 -10.95 38.25
CA THR A 167 -30.67 -10.22 37.84
C THR A 167 -30.67 -8.77 38.30
N VAL A 168 -31.38 -7.98 37.50
CA VAL A 168 -31.55 -6.52 37.45
C VAL A 168 -32.11 -5.90 38.73
N GLY A 169 -31.69 -4.66 39.00
CA GLY A 169 -32.42 -3.71 39.85
C GLY A 169 -32.17 -2.27 39.40
N SER A 170 -32.96 -1.77 38.44
CA SER A 170 -33.23 -0.34 38.28
C SER A 170 -34.43 0.00 39.16
N PRO A 171 -34.52 1.19 39.80
CA PRO A 171 -35.21 2.27 39.10
C PRO A 171 -34.80 3.72 39.48
N ALA A 172 -35.09 4.60 38.52
CA ALA A 172 -35.72 5.91 38.68
C ALA A 172 -35.02 7.03 39.49
N GLY A 173 -34.61 8.05 38.74
CA GLY A 173 -35.30 9.34 38.76
C GLY A 173 -34.90 10.34 39.84
N ARG A 174 -34.20 11.41 39.41
CA ARG A 174 -34.75 12.77 39.33
C ARG A 174 -33.80 13.68 38.57
#